data_AF-A0A2V9SZ08-F1
#
_entry.id   AF-A0A2V9SZ08-F1
#
_cell.length_a   1.000
_cell.length_b   1.000
_cell.length_c   1.000
_cell.angle_alpha   90.00
_cell.angle_beta   90.00
_cell.angle_gamma   90.00
#
_symmetry.space_group_name_H-M   'P 1'
#
loop_
_entity.id
_entity.type
_entity.pdbx_description
1 polymer ?
#
loop_
_entity_poly.entity_id
_entity_poly.type
_entity_poly.pdbx_seq_one_letter_code
_entity_poly.pdbx_strand_id
1 'polypeptide(L)' 'MKPKTKKLDARKVKKLPSTAPAARDEGPRLLPLEESPKEPSRLEHYLDLADAALGVKNKSGS' A
#
# COMPACT_ATOMS: atom_id res chain seq x y z
N MET A 1 -69.75 7.49 7.38
CA MET A 1 -68.60 7.41 8.31
C MET A 1 -67.32 7.41 7.48
N LYS A 2 -66.29 8.18 7.86
CA LYS A 2 -64.97 8.19 7.17
C LYS A 2 -63.88 7.75 8.17
N PRO A 3 -62.93 6.88 7.79
CA PRO A 3 -61.92 6.40 8.73
C PRO A 3 -60.89 7.50 9.03
N LYS A 4 -60.56 7.70 10.31
CA LYS A 4 -59.49 8.60 10.73
C LYS A 4 -58.14 7.90 10.57
N THR A 5 -57.35 8.32 9.59
CA THR A 5 -55.94 7.94 9.47
C THR A 5 -55.16 8.56 10.63
N LYS A 6 -54.60 7.73 11.50
CA LYS A 6 -53.69 8.17 12.58
C LYS A 6 -52.41 8.71 11.92
N LYS A 7 -52.14 10.01 12.07
CA LYS A 7 -50.86 10.60 11.66
C LYS A 7 -49.81 10.13 12.66
N LEU A 8 -48.80 9.39 12.20
CA LEU A 8 -47.62 9.08 12.99
C LEU A 8 -46.84 10.38 13.19
N ASP A 9 -46.65 10.74 14.46
CA ASP A 9 -45.99 11.96 14.87
C ASP A 9 -44.49 11.88 14.51
N ALA A 10 -44.12 12.54 13.41
CA ALA A 10 -42.76 12.56 12.90
C ALA A 10 -41.90 13.46 13.80
N ARG A 11 -41.45 12.92 14.94
CA ARG A 11 -40.40 13.56 15.74
C ARG A 11 -39.16 13.72 14.87
N LYS A 12 -38.86 14.97 14.48
CA LYS A 12 -37.64 15.33 13.76
C LYS A 12 -36.43 15.08 14.66
N VAL A 13 -35.81 13.92 14.50
CA VAL A 13 -34.51 13.64 15.11
C VAL A 13 -33.46 14.39 14.29
N LYS A 14 -32.76 15.35 14.90
CA LYS A 14 -31.61 16.01 14.27
C LYS A 14 -30.49 14.99 14.11
N LYS A 15 -30.10 14.67 12.87
CA LYS A 15 -28.91 13.84 12.60
C LYS A 15 -27.67 14.62 13.05
N LEU A 16 -26.95 14.10 14.05
CA LEU A 16 -25.57 14.52 14.28
C LEU A 16 -24.75 14.12 13.05
N PRO A 17 -23.85 15.00 12.55
CA PRO A 17 -22.85 14.57 11.58
C PRO A 17 -22.00 13.48 12.21
N SER A 18 -21.64 12.45 11.45
CA SER A 18 -20.74 11.40 11.93
C SER A 18 -19.34 11.98 12.11
N THR A 19 -19.07 12.52 13.29
CA THR A 19 -17.76 13.07 13.70
C THR A 19 -16.81 11.99 14.23
N ALA A 20 -17.14 10.70 14.00
CA ALA A 20 -16.27 9.61 14.40
C ALA A 20 -14.91 9.76 13.67
N PRO A 21 -13.78 9.70 14.39
CA PRO A 21 -12.45 9.89 13.79
C PRO A 21 -12.17 8.88 12.68
N ALA A 22 -12.75 7.67 12.74
CA ALA A 22 -12.66 6.64 11.70
C ALA A 22 -13.40 6.96 10.39
N ALA A 23 -14.25 8.00 10.37
CA ALA A 23 -14.94 8.49 9.16
C ALA A 23 -14.17 9.64 8.48
N ARG A 24 -13.08 10.13 9.09
CA ARG A 24 -12.09 10.92 8.38
C ARG A 24 -11.30 9.92 7.56
N ASP A 25 -11.60 9.90 6.26
CA ASP A 25 -10.80 9.19 5.27
C ASP A 25 -9.40 9.84 5.27
N GLU A 26 -8.58 9.43 6.24
CA GLU A 26 -7.13 9.55 6.17
C GLU A 26 -6.80 8.79 4.90
N GLY A 27 -6.66 9.51 3.78
CA GLY A 27 -6.54 8.93 2.45
C GLY A 27 -5.42 7.90 2.36
N PRO A 28 -5.12 7.37 1.17
CA PRO A 28 -4.18 6.25 1.02
C PRO A 28 -2.90 6.46 1.85
N ARG A 29 -2.75 5.66 2.92
CA ARG A 29 -1.59 5.75 3.81
C ARG A 29 -0.37 5.31 3.03
N LEU A 30 0.71 6.09 3.09
CA LEU A 30 1.97 5.72 2.46
C LEU A 30 2.50 4.44 3.12
N LEU A 31 2.77 3.42 2.31
CA LEU A 31 3.52 2.25 2.75
C LEU A 31 5.01 2.62 2.83
N PRO A 32 5.74 2.17 3.86
CA PRO A 32 7.19 2.25 3.86
C PRO A 32 7.72 1.57 2.61
N LEU A 33 8.57 2.27 1.87
CA LEU A 33 9.32 1.64 0.78
C LEU A 33 10.39 0.79 1.44
N GLU A 34 10.20 -0.53 1.43
CA GLU A 34 11.28 -1.46 1.75
C GLU A 34 12.49 -1.12 0.87
N GLU A 35 13.69 -1.18 1.43
CA GLU A 35 14.91 -1.04 0.64
C GLU A 35 14.86 -2.13 -0.44
N SER A 36 14.72 -1.72 -1.69
CA SER A 36 14.74 -2.65 -2.82
C SER A 36 15.99 -3.50 -2.70
N PRO A 37 15.90 -4.84 -2.90
CA PRO A 37 17.10 -5.66 -2.96
C PRO A 37 18.06 -4.97 -3.93
N LYS A 38 19.29 -4.72 -3.46
CA LYS A 38 20.29 -3.99 -4.24
C LYS A 38 20.61 -4.82 -5.47
N GLU A 39 19.90 -4.51 -6.56
CA GLU A 39 20.15 -5.11 -7.86
C GLU A 39 21.64 -4.91 -8.16
N PRO A 40 22.33 -5.96 -8.64
CA PRO A 40 23.74 -5.85 -8.92
C PRO A 40 23.94 -4.70 -9.89
N SER A 41 24.88 -3.82 -9.56
CA SER A 41 25.12 -2.65 -10.39
C SER A 41 25.50 -3.12 -11.80
N ARG A 42 25.14 -2.34 -12.82
CA ARG A 42 25.51 -2.66 -14.22
C ARG A 42 27.02 -2.91 -14.37
N LEU A 43 27.83 -2.27 -13.51
CA LEU A 43 29.27 -2.49 -13.42
C LEU A 43 29.64 -3.89 -12.92
N GLU A 44 29.05 -4.34 -11.80
CA GLU A 44 29.26 -5.69 -11.25
C GLU A 44 29.00 -6.76 -12.31
N HIS A 45 27.91 -6.62 -13.06
CA HIS A 45 27.60 -7.52 -14.17
C HIS A 45 28.70 -7.57 -15.25
N TYR A 46 29.29 -6.43 -15.63
CA TYR A 46 30.36 -6.40 -16.63
C TYR A 46 31.67 -6.99 -16.11
N LEU A 47 31.95 -6.84 -14.81
CA LEU A 47 33.11 -7.47 -14.19
C LEU A 47 32.98 -8.99 -14.18
N ASP A 48 31.80 -9.52 -13.82
CA ASP A 48 31.53 -10.96 -13.86
C ASP A 48 31.71 -11.55 -15.27
N LEU A 49 31.28 -10.81 -16.30
CA LEU A 49 31.48 -11.21 -17.70
C LEU A 49 32.96 -11.21 -18.09
N ALA A 50 33.74 -10.22 -17.63
CA ALA A 50 35.17 -10.15 -17.88
C ALA A 50 35.92 -11.31 -17.21
N ASP A 51 35.62 -11.59 -15.94
CA ASP A 51 36.22 -12.72 -15.20
C ASP A 51 35.84 -14.06 -15.82
N ALA A 52 34.60 -14.17 -16.32
CA ALA A 52 34.15 -15.33 -17.06
C ALA A 52 34.94 -15.53 -18.37
N ALA A 53 35.18 -14.45 -19.13
CA ALA A 53 35.92 -14.48 -20.38
C ALA A 53 37.42 -14.77 -20.17
N LEU A 54 37.99 -14.25 -19.09
CA LEU A 54 39.40 -14.45 -18.72
C LEU A 54 39.67 -15.80 -18.05
N GLY A 55 38.63 -16.56 -17.68
CA GLY A 55 38.76 -17.89 -17.07
C GLY A 55 39.34 -17.88 -15.65
N VAL A 56 39.30 -16.73 -14.96
CA VAL A 56 39.92 -16.51 -13.64
C VAL A 56 39.14 -17.21 -12.52
N LYS A 57 37.84 -17.44 -12.73
CA LYS A 57 36.90 -18.07 -11.80
C LYS A 57 37.18 -19.55 -11.44
N ASN A 58 38.24 -20.15 -11.97
CA ASN A 58 38.65 -21.52 -11.69
C ASN A 58 39.92 -21.64 -10.80
N LYS A 59 40.44 -20.53 -10.25
CA LYS A 59 41.69 -20.51 -9.46
C LYS A 59 41.55 -19.99 -8.03
N SER A 60 40.50 -20.37 -7.33
CA SER A 60 40.43 -20.25 -5.87
C SER A 60 40.19 -21.63 -5.25
N GLY A 61 41.26 -22.43 -5.18
CA GLY A 61 41.24 -23.73 -4.50
C GLY A 61 42.24 -24.74 -5.08
N SER A 62 43.54 -24.49 -4.92
CA SER A 62 44.56 -25.54 -4.84
C SER A 62 45.70 -25.09 -3.93
#